data_AF-A0A8C0GJ71-F1
#
_entry.id   AF-A0A8C0GJ71-F1
#
_cell.length_a   1.000
_cell.length_b   1.000
_cell.length_c   1.000
_cell.angle_alpha   90.00
_cell.angle_beta   90.00
_cell.angle_gamma   90.00
#
_symmetry.space_group_name_H-M   'P 1'
#
loop_
_entity.id
_entity.type
_entity.pdbx_description
1 polymer ?
#
loop_
_entity_poly.entity_id
_entity_poly.type
_entity_poly.pdbx_seq_one_letter_code
_entity_poly.pdbx_strand_id
1 'polypeptide(L)'
;MVYQEPSRWSYTFQTYSCMSRLKAQLEPLSEKLLKTRDPVQIFERSVYSDRVHFENLRNGPVFVLNVNHDFEDDPAEQEELMRKVSIFISNLLHPLWY
;
A
#
# COMPACT_ATOMS: atom_id res chain seq x y z
N MET A 1 -9.82 -21.32 -11.00
CA MET A 1 -8.58 -21.52 -11.79
C MET A 1 -7.34 -21.40 -10.92
N VAL A 2 -7.01 -20.23 -10.34
CA VAL A 2 -5.83 -20.09 -9.43
C VAL A 2 -5.99 -20.94 -8.15
N TYR A 3 -7.15 -20.86 -7.50
CA TYR A 3 -7.42 -21.61 -6.26
C TYR A 3 -7.64 -23.12 -6.46
N GLN A 4 -7.81 -23.58 -7.71
CA GLN A 4 -8.05 -24.99 -8.02
C GLN A 4 -6.74 -25.77 -8.15
N GLU A 5 -5.69 -25.15 -8.69
CA GLU A 5 -4.36 -25.78 -8.85
C GLU A 5 -3.26 -24.81 -8.40
N PRO A 6 -3.12 -24.57 -7.08
CA PRO A 6 -2.16 -23.59 -6.56
C PRO A 6 -0.71 -23.92 -6.93
N SER A 7 -0.32 -25.20 -6.91
CA SER A 7 1.04 -25.63 -7.32
C SER A 7 1.39 -25.22 -8.75
N ARG A 8 0.40 -25.12 -9.65
CA ARG A 8 0.59 -24.73 -11.04
C ARG A 8 0.51 -23.22 -11.23
N TRP A 9 -0.39 -22.54 -10.54
CA TRP A 9 -0.75 -21.15 -10.83
C TRP A 9 -0.24 -20.11 -9.83
N SER A 10 0.21 -20.51 -8.64
CA SER A 10 0.60 -19.57 -7.59
C SER A 10 1.71 -18.61 -8.03
N TYR A 11 2.76 -19.11 -8.68
CA TYR A 11 3.87 -18.27 -9.15
C TYR A 11 3.42 -17.27 -10.22
N THR A 12 2.66 -17.72 -11.22
CA THR A 12 2.14 -16.87 -12.29
C THR A 12 1.21 -15.80 -11.74
N PHE A 13 0.29 -16.19 -10.84
CA PHE A 13 -0.62 -15.26 -10.19
C PHE A 13 0.13 -14.22 -9.36
N GLN A 14 1.11 -14.66 -8.55
CA GLN A 14 1.91 -13.76 -7.72
C GLN A 14 2.71 -12.77 -8.57
N THR A 15 3.36 -13.25 -9.63
CA THR A 15 4.12 -12.40 -10.56
C THR A 15 3.21 -11.37 -11.24
N TYR A 16 2.05 -11.82 -11.76
CA TYR A 16 1.08 -10.94 -12.40
C TYR A 16 0.55 -9.88 -11.42
N SER A 17 0.19 -10.30 -10.21
CA SER A 17 -0.34 -9.41 -9.17
C SER A 17 0.68 -8.34 -8.76
N CYS A 18 1.96 -8.72 -8.59
CA CYS A 18 3.04 -7.78 -8.31
C CYS A 18 3.23 -6.78 -9.47
N MET A 19 3.31 -7.26 -10.72
CA MET A 19 3.56 -6.40 -11.87
C MET A 19 2.41 -5.42 -12.11
N SER A 20 1.16 -5.85 -11.92
CA SER A 20 -0.02 -4.98 -12.01
C SER A 20 0.00 -3.87 -10.94
N ARG A 21 0.38 -4.19 -9.69
CA ARG A 21 0.52 -3.17 -8.63
C ARG A 21 1.65 -2.20 -8.91
N LEU A 22 2.80 -2.70 -9.38
CA LEU A 22 3.94 -1.86 -9.77
C LEU A 22 3.56 -0.90 -10.89
N LYS A 23 2.85 -1.41 -11.92
CA LYS A 23 2.35 -0.58 -13.01
C LYS A 23 1.43 0.53 -12.49
N ALA A 24 0.46 0.20 -11.63
CA ALA A 24 -0.46 1.18 -11.06
C ALA A 24 0.25 2.27 -10.22
N GLN A 25 1.34 1.92 -9.52
CA GLN A 25 2.14 2.88 -8.76
C GLN A 25 3.04 3.76 -9.62
N LEU A 26 3.48 3.27 -10.79
CA LEU A 26 4.29 4.02 -11.75
C LEU A 26 3.44 4.85 -12.73
N GLU A 27 2.13 4.61 -12.79
CA GLU A 27 1.22 5.40 -13.60
C GLU A 27 1.19 6.86 -13.11
N PRO A 28 1.20 7.85 -14.03
CA PRO A 28 1.16 9.25 -13.64
C PRO A 28 -0.08 9.58 -12.81
N LEU A 29 0.09 10.49 -11.86
CA LEU A 29 -1.02 11.04 -11.10
C LEU A 29 -2.05 11.69 -12.04
N SER A 30 -3.33 11.46 -11.78
CA SER A 30 -4.40 12.10 -12.56
C SER A 30 -4.29 13.64 -12.47
N GLU A 31 -4.63 14.34 -13.55
CA GLU A 31 -4.60 15.81 -13.56
C GLU A 31 -5.46 16.45 -12.46
N LYS A 32 -6.54 15.76 -12.04
CA LYS A 32 -7.40 16.20 -10.94
C LYS A 32 -6.65 16.18 -9.61
N LEU A 33 -5.88 15.12 -9.35
CA LEU A 33 -5.04 15.04 -8.15
C LEU A 33 -3.94 16.09 -8.20
N LEU A 34 -3.26 16.27 -9.33
CA LEU A 34 -2.19 17.26 -9.49
C LEU A 34 -2.62 18.71 -9.20
N LYS A 35 -3.90 19.04 -9.40
CA LYS A 35 -4.46 20.38 -9.11
C LYS A 35 -4.88 20.57 -7.65
N THR A 36 -4.78 19.54 -6.82
CA THR A 36 -5.15 19.59 -5.40
C THR A 36 -3.97 20.11 -4.58
N ARG A 37 -4.24 20.89 -3.53
CA ARG A 37 -3.20 21.49 -2.67
C ARG A 37 -2.29 20.44 -2.03
N ASP A 38 -2.86 19.34 -1.57
CA ASP A 38 -2.17 18.23 -0.89
C ASP A 38 -2.65 16.89 -1.50
N PRO A 39 -2.11 16.48 -2.66
CA PRO A 39 -2.60 15.30 -3.37
C PRO A 39 -2.25 14.02 -2.61
N VAL A 40 -3.27 13.23 -2.28
CA VAL A 40 -3.11 11.90 -1.67
C VAL A 40 -3.65 10.85 -2.64
N GLN A 41 -2.86 9.80 -2.89
CA GLN A 41 -3.27 8.64 -3.69
C GLN A 41 -3.20 7.38 -2.82
N ILE A 42 -4.31 6.65 -2.78
CA ILE A 42 -4.47 5.44 -1.98
C ILE A 42 -4.60 4.25 -2.93
N PHE A 43 -3.89 3.16 -2.61
CA PHE A 43 -3.94 1.90 -3.34
C PHE A 43 -4.40 0.77 -2.43
N GLU A 44 -5.27 -0.11 -2.95
CA GLU A 44 -5.65 -1.34 -2.26
C GLU A 44 -4.53 -2.38 -2.38
N ARG A 45 -3.82 -2.58 -1.27
CA ARG A 45 -2.59 -3.39 -1.17
C ARG A 45 -1.42 -2.80 -1.96
N SER A 46 -0.22 -2.90 -1.39
CA SER A 46 1.00 -2.38 -2.01
C SER A 46 1.82 -3.49 -2.66
N VAL A 47 2.78 -3.12 -3.50
CA VAL A 47 3.81 -4.07 -4.01
C VAL A 47 4.56 -4.75 -2.86
N TYR A 48 4.73 -4.07 -1.72
CA TYR A 48 5.34 -4.62 -0.51
C TYR A 48 4.47 -5.64 0.23
N SER A 49 3.16 -5.69 -0.07
CA SER A 49 2.25 -6.69 0.49
C SER A 49 2.45 -8.05 -0.17
N ASP A 50 2.99 -8.08 -1.39
CA ASP A 50 3.40 -9.31 -2.04
C ASP A 50 4.81 -9.69 -1.57
N ARG A 51 5.01 -10.95 -1.16
CA ARG A 51 6.36 -11.50 -0.89
C ARG A 51 7.10 -11.73 -2.19
N VAL A 52 7.37 -10.67 -2.93
CA VAL A 52 8.14 -10.79 -4.16
C VAL A 52 9.62 -10.88 -3.82
N HIS A 53 10.30 -11.78 -4.51
CA HIS A 53 11.74 -12.03 -4.42
C HIS A 53 12.58 -10.87 -4.99
N PHE A 54 12.00 -9.69 -5.20
CA PHE A 54 12.64 -8.53 -5.80
C PHE A 54 13.24 -7.64 -4.70
N GLU A 55 14.52 -7.88 -4.43
CA GLU A 55 15.31 -7.18 -3.40
C GLU A 55 15.30 -5.65 -3.58
N ASN A 56 15.24 -5.17 -4.82
CA ASN A 56 15.21 -3.75 -5.18
C ASN A 56 13.94 -3.03 -4.71
N LEU A 57 12.85 -3.76 -4.46
CA LEU A 57 11.58 -3.21 -3.97
C LEU A 57 11.53 -3.14 -2.43
N ARG A 58 12.63 -3.39 -1.70
CA ARG A 58 12.65 -3.35 -0.23
C ARG A 58 12.92 -1.97 0.37
N ASN A 59 13.38 -1.01 -0.43
CA ASN A 59 13.97 0.24 0.09
C ASN A 59 12.97 1.41 0.24
N GLY A 60 11.71 1.25 -0.12
CA GLY A 60 10.71 2.30 0.07
C GLY A 60 10.05 2.23 1.45
N PRO A 61 9.57 3.38 1.99
CA PRO A 61 8.90 3.42 3.28
C PRO A 61 7.57 2.66 3.23
N VAL A 62 7.43 1.64 4.07
CA VAL A 62 6.21 0.84 4.18
C VAL A 62 5.57 1.06 5.54
N PHE A 63 4.29 1.44 5.54
CA PHE A 63 3.48 1.45 6.74
C PHE A 63 2.67 0.16 6.84
N VAL A 64 2.88 -0.59 7.92
CA VAL A 64 2.12 -1.80 8.23
C VAL A 64 1.21 -1.48 9.41
N LEU A 65 -0.10 -1.50 9.16
CA LEU A 65 -1.11 -1.33 10.20
C LEU A 65 -1.69 -2.70 10.57
N ASN A 66 -1.65 -3.04 11.85
CA ASN A 66 -2.29 -4.25 12.36
C ASN A 66 -3.77 -3.95 12.62
N VAL A 67 -4.65 -4.59 11.82
CA VAL A 67 -6.12 -4.48 11.89
C VAL A 67 -6.77 -5.86 11.99
N ASN A 68 -6.13 -6.79 12.70
CA ASN A 68 -6.67 -8.15 12.88
C ASN A 68 -7.84 -8.21 13.86
N HIS A 69 -8.02 -7.17 14.69
CA HIS A 69 -9.18 -7.02 15.55
C HIS A 69 -10.26 -6.22 14.82
N ASP A 70 -11.52 -6.56 15.10
CA ASP A 70 -12.65 -5.81 14.57
C ASP A 70 -12.76 -4.50 15.34
N PHE A 71 -12.71 -3.38 14.62
CA PHE A 71 -12.67 -2.03 15.17
C PHE A 71 -13.86 -1.20 14.71
N GLU A 72 -14.86 -1.80 14.01
CA GLU A 72 -16.01 -1.08 13.45
C GLU A 72 -16.79 -0.31 14.53
N ASP A 73 -16.92 -0.89 15.73
CA ASP A 73 -17.64 -0.32 16.86
C ASP A 73 -16.75 0.17 18.02
N ASP A 74 -15.41 0.16 17.87
CA ASP A 74 -14.47 0.64 18.89
C ASP A 74 -13.87 2.01 18.50
N PRO A 75 -14.42 3.12 19.00
CA PRO A 75 -13.93 4.46 18.66
C PRO A 75 -12.51 4.74 19.17
N ALA A 76 -12.08 4.09 20.26
CA ALA A 76 -10.73 4.27 20.77
C ALA A 76 -9.69 3.55 19.90
N GLU A 77 -10.02 2.35 19.43
CA GLU A 77 -9.18 1.63 18.46
C GLU A 77 -9.12 2.38 17.12
N GLN A 78 -10.25 2.90 16.63
CA GLN A 78 -10.29 3.74 15.43
C GLN A 78 -9.39 4.98 15.54
N GLU A 79 -9.46 5.71 16.66
CA GLU A 79 -8.64 6.89 16.89
C GLU A 79 -7.14 6.54 16.88
N GLU A 80 -6.76 5.44 17.54
CA GLU A 80 -5.36 4.99 17.57
C GLU A 80 -4.85 4.55 16.19
N LEU A 81 -5.68 3.85 15.41
CA LEU A 81 -5.35 3.48 14.03
C LEU A 81 -5.14 4.74 13.16
N MET A 82 -6.03 5.71 13.26
CA MET A 82 -5.92 6.99 12.53
C MET A 82 -4.71 7.81 12.97
N ARG A 83 -4.37 7.80 14.27
CA ARG A 83 -3.17 8.45 14.80
C ARG A 83 -1.90 7.84 14.20
N LYS A 84 -1.80 6.51 14.13
CA LYS A 84 -0.65 5.82 13.51
C LYS A 84 -0.52 6.17 12.02
N VAL A 85 -1.65 6.21 11.30
CA VAL A 85 -1.68 6.64 9.88
C VAL A 85 -1.19 8.08 9.73
N SER A 86 -1.68 9.00 10.57
CA SER A 86 -1.30 10.41 10.54
C SER A 86 0.21 10.60 10.75
N ILE A 87 0.78 9.94 11.75
CA ILE A 87 2.22 10.00 12.04
C ILE A 87 3.05 9.52 10.85
N PHE A 88 2.64 8.41 10.22
CA PHE A 88 3.36 7.88 9.06
C PHE A 88 3.33 8.87 7.89
N ILE A 89 2.17 9.46 7.58
CA ILE A 89 2.05 10.46 6.50
C ILE A 89 2.91 11.69 6.81
N SER A 90 2.88 12.19 8.04
CA SER A 90 3.73 13.33 8.45
C SER A 90 5.21 13.03 8.27
N ASN A 91 5.68 11.85 8.67
CA ASN A 91 7.07 11.43 8.49
C ASN A 91 7.47 11.24 7.02
N LEU A 92 6.52 10.86 6.16
CA LEU A 92 6.75 10.72 4.72
C LEU A 92 6.86 12.10 4.02
N LEU A 93 6.10 13.09 4.50
CA LEU A 93 6.05 14.44 3.93
C LEU A 93 7.14 15.37 4.50
N HIS A 94 7.66 15.09 5.70
CA HIS A 94 8.72 15.88 6.35
C HIS A 94 10.04 16.02 5.54
N PRO A 95 10.51 15.04 4.75
CA PRO A 95 11.72 15.17 3.94
C PRO A 95 11.62 16.17 2.78
N LEU A 96 10.41 16.66 2.45
CA LEU A 96 10.16 17.55 1.32
C LEU A 96 10.17 19.05 1.72
N TRP A 97 10.44 19.37 2.99
CA TRP A 97 10.44 20.73 3.54
C TRP A 97 11.84 21.27 3.89
N TYR A 98 12.88 20.84 3.18
CA TYR A 98 14.24 21.42 3.23
C TYR A 98 14.83 21.59 1.83
#